data_AF-A0A8C9G5Y6-F1
#
_entry.id   AF-A0A8C9G5Y6-F1
#
_cell.length_a   1.000
_cell.length_b   1.000
_cell.length_c   1.000
_cell.angle_alpha   90.00
_cell.angle_beta   90.00
_cell.angle_gamma   90.00
#
_symmetry.space_group_name_H-M   'P 1'
#
loop_
_entity.id
_entity.type
_entity.pdbx_description
1 polymer ?
#
loop_
_entity_poly.entity_id
_entity_poly.type
_entity_poly.pdbx_seq_one_letter_code
_entity_poly.pdbx_strand_id
1 'polypeptide(L)'
;MEVLTFPRYSPDEIVAYLRSHVLVGAEARNLTKADLFVTLKPEVLHMIFIRILQKVYGIRLEHFYMMPVNVDIVYPQVVEGFLPVCNLCIHMERFLPVCRVNDFQISDVINPKAKRTARFLSGILNFVHFRECRREAYLELQLKYKSAMEKQQQLETGDQELKMKLEKLNTVPVEQQVEFKQLSDDIQELEQLLSHDYRRKAV
;
A
#
# COMPACT_ATOMS: atom_id res chain seq x y z
N MET A 1 29.69 -9.34 27.33
CA MET A 1 29.13 -9.97 26.11
C MET A 1 27.95 -9.12 25.67
N GLU A 2 27.85 -8.70 24.40
CA GLU A 2 26.60 -8.12 23.90
C GLU A 2 25.48 -9.15 24.07
N VAL A 3 24.47 -8.81 24.88
CA VAL A 3 23.25 -9.61 24.99
C VAL A 3 22.44 -9.34 23.73
N LEU A 4 22.48 -10.27 22.78
CA LEU A 4 21.64 -10.17 21.59
C LEU A 4 20.20 -10.54 21.96
N THR A 5 19.26 -9.72 21.51
CA THR A 5 17.82 -9.93 21.71
C THR A 5 17.19 -10.83 20.63
N PHE A 6 18.00 -11.33 19.70
CA PHE A 6 17.61 -12.19 18.59
C PHE A 6 18.55 -13.39 18.45
N PRO A 7 18.09 -14.52 17.89
CA PRO A 7 18.93 -15.70 17.68
C PRO A 7 20.11 -15.40 16.74
N ARG A 8 21.27 -16.01 17.01
CA ARG A 8 22.37 -16.05 16.04
C ARG A 8 22.22 -17.28 15.16
N TYR A 9 22.12 -17.06 13.86
CA TYR A 9 22.12 -18.13 12.88
C TYR A 9 23.56 -18.45 12.46
N SER A 10 23.81 -19.73 12.19
CA SER A 10 25.05 -20.17 11.58
C SER A 10 25.16 -19.65 10.14
N PRO A 11 26.38 -19.54 9.59
CA PRO A 11 26.58 -19.17 8.19
C PRO A 11 25.77 -20.01 7.20
N ASP A 12 25.62 -21.31 7.46
CA ASP A 12 24.92 -22.24 6.59
C ASP A 12 23.40 -22.00 6.62
N GLU A 13 22.83 -21.77 7.80
CA GLU A 13 21.42 -21.39 7.96
C GLU A 13 21.13 -20.04 7.28
N ILE A 14 22.04 -19.06 7.43
CA ILE A 14 21.89 -17.75 6.78
C ILE A 14 21.82 -17.91 5.26
N VAL A 15 22.76 -18.65 4.66
CA VAL A 15 22.78 -18.87 3.22
C VAL A 15 21.53 -19.62 2.76
N ALA A 16 21.13 -20.68 3.47
CA ALA A 16 19.93 -21.44 3.14
C ALA A 16 18.66 -20.56 3.17
N TYR A 17 18.52 -19.71 4.19
CA TYR A 17 17.39 -18.80 4.30
C TYR A 17 17.38 -17.75 3.19
N LEU A 18 18.53 -17.13 2.91
CA LEU A 18 18.66 -16.13 1.85
C LEU A 18 18.26 -16.71 0.49
N ARG A 19 18.70 -17.94 0.17
CA ARG A 19 18.36 -18.61 -1.09
C ARG A 19 16.88 -18.93 -1.24
N SER A 20 16.20 -19.26 -0.13
CA SER A 20 14.81 -19.73 -0.14
C SER A 20 13.80 -18.59 -0.03
N HIS A 21 14.13 -17.52 0.69
CA HIS A 21 13.16 -16.48 1.06
C HIS A 21 13.49 -15.09 0.53
N VAL A 22 14.73 -14.81 0.12
CA VAL A 22 15.17 -13.45 -0.24
C VAL A 22 15.61 -13.35 -1.70
N LEU A 23 16.49 -14.24 -2.14
CA LEU A 23 17.09 -14.23 -3.48
C LEU A 23 16.24 -15.01 -4.48
N VAL A 24 16.42 -14.72 -5.77
CA VAL A 24 15.65 -15.37 -6.85
C VAL A 24 16.58 -15.88 -7.96
N GLY A 25 16.22 -17.03 -8.54
CA GLY A 25 16.84 -17.54 -9.77
C GLY A 25 18.35 -17.75 -9.66
N ALA A 26 19.12 -17.07 -10.52
CA ALA A 26 20.58 -17.19 -10.55
C ALA A 26 21.25 -16.64 -9.27
N GLU A 27 20.68 -15.62 -8.63
CA GLU A 27 21.24 -15.03 -7.40
C GLU A 27 21.27 -16.06 -6.27
N ALA A 28 20.17 -16.78 -6.09
CA ALA A 28 20.07 -17.84 -5.08
C ALA A 28 21.02 -19.01 -5.39
N ARG A 29 21.08 -19.45 -6.65
CA ARG A 29 21.95 -20.57 -7.06
C ARG A 29 23.43 -20.27 -6.90
N ASN A 30 23.84 -19.04 -7.20
CA ASN A 30 25.24 -18.65 -7.23
C ASN A 30 25.77 -18.18 -5.88
N LEU A 31 24.90 -17.77 -4.94
CA LEU A 31 25.33 -17.35 -3.60
C LEU A 31 26.05 -18.50 -2.90
N THR A 32 27.31 -18.33 -2.52
CA THR A 32 28.03 -19.30 -1.66
C THR A 32 28.32 -18.73 -0.28
N LYS A 33 28.62 -19.61 0.69
CA LYS A 33 29.09 -19.22 2.02
C LYS A 33 30.40 -18.42 1.97
N ALA A 34 31.28 -18.76 1.03
CA ALA A 34 32.57 -18.10 0.88
C ALA A 34 32.40 -16.62 0.49
N ASP A 35 31.41 -16.30 -0.35
CA ASP A 35 31.13 -14.94 -0.80
C ASP A 35 30.75 -13.99 0.36
N LEU A 36 30.14 -14.53 1.43
CA LEU A 36 29.66 -13.77 2.59
C LEU A 36 30.59 -13.79 3.81
N PHE A 37 31.39 -14.84 3.98
CA PHE A 37 32.09 -15.08 5.25
C PHE A 37 33.59 -15.37 5.10
N VAL A 38 34.09 -15.61 3.89
CA VAL A 38 35.52 -15.91 3.65
C VAL A 38 36.19 -14.81 2.82
N THR A 39 35.74 -14.61 1.58
CA THR A 39 36.30 -13.60 0.67
C THR A 39 35.61 -12.25 0.77
N LEU A 40 34.41 -12.21 1.38
CA LEU A 40 33.56 -11.03 1.59
C LEU A 40 33.54 -10.08 0.39
N LYS A 41 32.70 -10.40 -0.59
CA LYS A 41 32.45 -9.52 -1.74
C LYS A 41 31.41 -8.46 -1.37
N PRO A 42 31.76 -7.17 -1.25
CA PRO A 42 30.81 -6.13 -0.86
C PRO A 42 29.59 -6.09 -1.78
N GLU A 43 29.78 -6.32 -3.07
CA GLU A 43 28.73 -6.28 -4.10
C GLU A 43 27.65 -7.35 -3.86
N VAL A 44 28.06 -8.54 -3.41
CA VAL A 44 27.13 -9.63 -3.05
C VAL A 44 26.30 -9.22 -1.83
N LEU A 45 26.94 -8.60 -0.84
CA LEU A 45 26.24 -8.11 0.35
C LEU A 45 25.29 -6.96 0.02
N HIS A 46 25.69 -6.03 -0.86
CA HIS A 46 24.86 -4.93 -1.33
C HIS A 46 23.61 -5.47 -2.01
N MET A 47 23.77 -6.44 -2.92
CA MET A 47 22.66 -7.10 -3.60
C MET A 47 21.69 -7.72 -2.59
N ILE A 48 22.20 -8.45 -1.59
CA ILE A 48 21.36 -9.05 -0.54
C ILE A 48 20.59 -7.98 0.24
N PHE A 49 21.24 -6.91 0.68
CA PHE A 49 20.58 -5.82 1.40
C PHE A 49 19.53 -5.11 0.54
N ILE A 50 19.81 -4.86 -0.74
CA ILE A 50 18.83 -4.30 -1.69
C ILE A 50 17.62 -5.23 -1.83
N ARG A 51 17.84 -6.55 -1.99
CA ARG A 51 16.75 -7.54 -2.08
C ARG A 51 15.90 -7.60 -0.82
N ILE A 52 16.53 -7.48 0.35
CA ILE A 52 15.82 -7.40 1.63
C ILE A 52 14.95 -6.15 1.70
N LEU A 53 15.50 -4.99 1.36
CA LEU A 53 14.77 -3.71 1.36
C LEU A 53 13.62 -3.71 0.34
N GLN A 54 13.83 -4.29 -0.85
CA GLN A 54 12.79 -4.54 -1.85
C GLN A 54 11.65 -5.39 -1.26
N LYS A 55 11.97 -6.50 -0.59
CA LYS A 55 10.98 -7.42 -0.03
C LYS A 55 10.21 -6.80 1.15
N VAL A 56 10.89 -6.06 2.01
CA VAL A 56 10.31 -5.51 3.25
C VAL A 56 9.53 -4.22 2.98
N TYR A 57 10.12 -3.28 2.24
CA TYR A 57 9.58 -1.93 2.04
C TYR A 57 9.02 -1.69 0.63
N GLY A 58 9.23 -2.59 -0.33
CA GLY A 58 8.81 -2.37 -1.72
C GLY A 58 9.65 -1.32 -2.46
N ILE A 59 10.85 -0.99 -1.96
CA ILE A 59 11.74 -0.01 -2.57
C ILE A 59 12.29 -0.57 -3.89
N ARG A 60 11.95 0.06 -5.01
CA ARG A 60 12.48 -0.33 -6.34
C ARG A 60 13.94 0.08 -6.54
N LEU A 61 14.63 -0.55 -7.48
CA LEU A 61 16.07 -0.36 -7.72
C LEU A 61 16.42 1.11 -8.03
N GLU A 62 15.58 1.81 -8.79
CA GLU A 62 15.83 3.21 -9.15
C GLU A 62 15.93 4.16 -7.94
N HIS A 63 15.29 3.82 -6.81
CA HIS A 63 15.36 4.65 -5.61
C HIS A 63 16.78 4.73 -5.05
N PHE A 64 17.60 3.71 -5.27
CA PHE A 64 19.00 3.71 -4.85
C PHE A 64 19.87 4.65 -5.70
N TYR A 65 19.39 5.07 -6.87
CA TYR A 65 20.08 6.01 -7.77
C TYR A 65 19.53 7.44 -7.66
N MET A 66 18.61 7.71 -6.73
CA MET A 66 18.07 9.07 -6.58
C MET A 66 19.08 9.99 -5.90
N MET A 67 19.31 11.15 -6.53
CA MET A 67 20.11 12.24 -5.99
C MET A 67 19.27 13.06 -5.00
N PRO A 68 19.81 13.39 -3.80
CA PRO A 68 19.17 14.35 -2.92
C PRO A 68 19.09 15.74 -3.57
N VAL A 69 17.90 16.36 -3.53
CA VAL A 69 17.65 17.67 -4.15
C VAL A 69 18.33 18.85 -3.46
N ASN A 70 18.81 18.64 -2.23
CA ASN A 70 19.41 19.66 -1.37
C ASN A 70 20.95 19.67 -1.42
N VAL A 71 21.56 18.89 -2.31
CA VAL A 71 23.02 18.84 -2.46
C VAL A 71 23.38 19.45 -3.80
N ASP A 72 24.08 20.58 -3.75
CA ASP A 72 24.58 21.25 -4.95
C ASP A 72 25.86 20.55 -5.42
N ILE A 73 25.72 19.68 -6.43
CA ILE A 73 26.83 18.92 -7.01
C ILE A 73 27.09 19.45 -8.41
N VAL A 74 28.26 20.08 -8.58
CA VAL A 74 28.70 20.69 -9.83
C VAL A 74 28.70 19.69 -10.99
N TYR A 75 29.05 18.42 -10.73
CA TYR A 75 29.10 17.35 -11.72
C TYR A 75 28.37 16.08 -11.22
N PRO A 76 27.03 15.99 -11.39
CA PRO A 76 26.24 14.87 -10.89
C PRO A 76 26.69 13.49 -11.39
N GLN A 77 27.23 13.43 -12.61
CA GLN A 77 27.67 12.18 -13.24
C GLN A 77 28.84 11.52 -12.48
N VAL A 78 29.64 12.32 -11.78
CA VAL A 78 30.80 11.81 -11.02
C VAL A 78 30.37 11.01 -9.79
N VAL A 79 29.21 11.34 -9.22
CA VAL A 79 28.72 10.68 -7.99
C VAL A 79 27.69 9.59 -8.26
N GLU A 80 27.26 9.41 -9.52
CA GLU A 80 26.23 8.43 -9.90
C GLU A 80 26.58 7.00 -9.43
N GLY A 81 27.85 6.61 -9.55
CA GLY A 81 28.32 5.30 -9.08
C GLY A 81 28.31 5.14 -7.56
N PHE A 82 28.31 6.23 -6.80
CA PHE A 82 28.32 6.21 -5.33
C PHE A 82 26.91 6.31 -4.72
N LEU A 83 25.94 6.89 -5.44
CA LEU A 83 24.54 6.97 -5.02
C LEU A 83 23.96 5.65 -4.49
N PRO A 84 24.11 4.50 -5.18
CA PRO A 84 23.54 3.24 -4.68
C PRO A 84 24.14 2.81 -3.34
N VAL A 85 25.42 3.07 -3.10
CA VAL A 85 26.09 2.76 -1.82
C VAL A 85 25.57 3.67 -0.71
N CYS A 86 25.46 4.98 -0.98
CA CYS A 86 24.92 5.97 -0.05
C CYS A 86 23.48 5.67 0.34
N ASN A 87 22.60 5.53 -0.65
CA ASN A 87 21.18 5.29 -0.43
C ASN A 87 20.96 3.94 0.26
N LEU A 88 21.76 2.91 -0.09
CA LEU A 88 21.75 1.65 0.64
C LEU A 88 22.08 1.83 2.11
N CYS A 89 23.15 2.58 2.44
CA CYS A 89 23.51 2.86 3.83
C CYS A 89 22.37 3.55 4.59
N ILE A 90 21.80 4.61 4.01
CA ILE A 90 20.69 5.37 4.61
C ILE A 90 19.48 4.47 4.88
N HIS A 91 19.11 3.62 3.91
CA HIS A 91 17.98 2.71 4.09
C HIS A 91 18.27 1.64 5.14
N MET A 92 19.49 1.10 5.17
CA MET A 92 19.89 0.08 6.15
C MET A 92 19.99 0.64 7.57
N GLU A 93 20.50 1.86 7.75
CA GLU A 93 20.52 2.55 9.05
C GLU A 93 19.12 2.75 9.63
N ARG A 94 18.11 2.98 8.77
CA ARG A 94 16.70 3.07 9.20
C ARG A 94 16.06 1.72 9.45
N PHE A 95 16.44 0.71 8.69
CA PHE A 95 15.84 -0.63 8.75
C PHE A 95 16.37 -1.48 9.92
N LEU A 96 17.68 -1.46 10.15
CA LEU A 96 18.33 -2.34 11.12
C LEU A 96 17.87 -2.14 12.57
N PRO A 97 17.50 -0.93 13.04
CA PRO A 97 16.89 -0.76 14.34
C PRO A 97 15.60 -1.57 14.53
N VAL A 98 14.79 -1.72 13.47
CA VAL A 98 13.60 -2.59 13.47
C VAL A 98 13.99 -4.07 13.66
N CYS A 99 15.16 -4.44 13.12
CA CYS A 99 15.79 -5.76 13.29
C CYS A 99 16.61 -5.88 14.60
N ARG A 100 16.49 -4.91 15.52
CA ARG A 100 17.22 -4.83 16.80
C ARG A 100 18.74 -4.67 16.69
N VAL A 101 19.21 -4.07 15.59
CA VAL A 101 20.61 -3.74 15.34
C VAL A 101 20.75 -2.22 15.23
N ASN A 102 21.50 -1.59 16.14
CA ASN A 102 21.58 -0.13 16.23
C ASN A 102 22.97 0.45 15.89
N ASP A 103 23.97 -0.39 15.65
CA ASP A 103 25.37 0.01 15.48
C ASP A 103 25.88 -0.19 14.03
N PHE A 104 24.97 -0.10 13.05
CA PHE A 104 25.32 -0.18 11.64
C PHE A 104 26.01 1.10 11.17
N GLN A 105 27.01 0.96 10.30
CA GLN A 105 27.82 2.07 9.80
C GLN A 105 28.12 1.89 8.31
N ILE A 106 28.49 2.98 7.63
CA ILE A 106 28.95 2.96 6.23
C ILE A 106 30.10 1.96 5.98
N SER A 107 30.95 1.74 6.99
CA SER A 107 32.06 0.77 6.92
C SER A 107 31.56 -0.67 6.77
N ASP A 108 30.35 -0.99 7.25
CA ASP A 108 29.74 -2.30 7.09
C ASP A 108 29.23 -2.55 5.66
N VAL A 109 29.09 -1.48 4.87
CA VAL A 109 28.74 -1.54 3.44
C VAL A 109 30.02 -1.61 2.60
N ILE A 110 31.00 -0.74 2.88
CA ILE A 110 32.20 -0.60 2.05
C ILE A 110 33.26 -1.65 2.37
N ASN A 111 33.41 -2.00 3.66
CA ASN A 111 34.42 -2.96 4.14
C ASN A 111 33.81 -3.92 5.18
N PRO A 112 32.90 -4.82 4.73
CA PRO A 112 32.16 -5.68 5.63
C PRO A 112 33.08 -6.63 6.41
N LYS A 113 32.67 -7.00 7.62
CA LYS A 113 33.39 -7.95 8.48
C LYS A 113 32.51 -9.17 8.77
N ALA A 114 33.03 -10.37 8.52
CA ALA A 114 32.27 -11.63 8.59
C ALA A 114 31.39 -11.77 9.84
N LYS A 115 31.95 -11.51 11.03
CA LYS A 115 31.22 -11.60 12.31
C LYS A 115 30.09 -10.57 12.44
N ARG A 116 30.32 -9.34 11.97
CA ARG A 116 29.31 -8.27 11.99
C ARG A 116 28.21 -8.55 10.96
N THR A 117 28.59 -8.94 9.75
CA THR A 117 27.66 -9.34 8.69
C THR A 117 26.75 -10.48 9.14
N ALA A 118 27.31 -11.53 9.78
CA ALA A 118 26.52 -12.63 10.32
C ALA A 118 25.50 -12.17 11.38
N ARG A 119 25.91 -11.26 12.28
CA ARG A 119 25.02 -10.69 13.30
C ARG A 119 23.89 -9.88 12.67
N PHE A 120 24.19 -9.04 11.67
CA PHE A 120 23.19 -8.22 11.00
C PHE A 120 22.18 -9.07 10.23
N LEU A 121 22.68 -10.02 9.42
CA LEU A 121 21.82 -10.96 8.72
C LEU A 121 20.96 -11.75 9.71
N SER A 122 21.51 -12.18 10.86
CA SER A 122 20.71 -12.88 11.87
C SER A 122 19.54 -12.04 12.40
N GLY A 123 19.76 -10.77 12.72
CA GLY A 123 18.68 -9.87 13.15
C GLY A 123 17.63 -9.66 12.06
N ILE A 124 18.08 -9.49 10.82
CA ILE A 124 17.19 -9.33 9.66
C ILE A 124 16.35 -10.59 9.44
N LEU A 125 16.97 -11.76 9.44
CA LEU A 125 16.31 -13.04 9.22
C LEU A 125 15.22 -13.27 10.27
N ASN A 126 15.51 -12.97 11.54
CA ASN A 126 14.53 -13.01 12.62
C ASN A 126 13.34 -12.08 12.35
N PHE A 127 13.58 -10.84 11.90
CA PHE A 127 12.50 -9.91 11.53
C PHE A 127 11.68 -10.39 10.33
N VAL A 128 12.34 -10.85 9.26
CA VAL A 128 11.66 -11.35 8.06
C VAL A 128 10.80 -12.56 8.39
N HIS A 129 11.32 -13.49 9.20
CA HIS A 129 10.55 -14.63 9.66
C HIS A 129 9.31 -14.20 10.47
N PHE A 130 9.48 -13.30 11.45
CA PHE A 130 8.36 -12.74 12.21
C PHE A 130 7.31 -12.09 11.30
N ARG A 131 7.75 -11.31 10.31
CA ARG A 131 6.87 -10.65 9.35
C ARG A 131 6.06 -11.67 8.53
N GLU A 132 6.69 -12.73 8.03
CA GLU A 132 5.97 -13.77 7.29
C GLU A 132 4.97 -14.52 8.19
N CYS A 133 5.31 -14.81 9.45
CA CYS A 133 4.35 -15.39 10.41
C CYS A 133 3.14 -14.48 10.69
N ARG A 134 3.31 -13.16 10.61
CA ARG A 134 2.20 -12.19 10.78
C ARG A 134 1.43 -11.91 9.49
N ARG A 135 1.99 -12.30 8.33
CA ARG A 135 1.47 -11.92 7.02
C ARG A 135 0.11 -12.53 6.74
N GLU A 136 -0.12 -13.79 7.10
CA GLU A 136 -1.39 -14.47 6.86
C GLU A 136 -2.56 -13.75 7.56
N ALA A 137 -2.42 -13.48 8.86
CA ALA A 137 -3.42 -12.73 9.62
C ALA A 137 -3.66 -11.32 9.06
N TYR A 138 -2.59 -10.64 8.60
CA TYR A 138 -2.72 -9.34 7.97
C TYR A 138 -3.49 -9.41 6.63
N LEU A 139 -3.20 -10.39 5.79
CA LEU A 139 -3.89 -10.58 4.50
C LEU A 139 -5.37 -10.92 4.69
N GLU A 140 -5.71 -11.72 5.70
CA GLU A 140 -7.10 -12.00 6.06
C GLU A 140 -7.85 -10.71 6.44
N LEU A 141 -7.23 -9.88 7.30
CA LEU A 141 -7.80 -8.59 7.70
C LEU A 141 -7.96 -7.66 6.49
N GLN A 142 -6.96 -7.60 5.61
CA GLN A 142 -6.99 -6.79 4.39
C GLN A 142 -8.14 -7.22 3.46
N LEU A 143 -8.35 -8.53 3.29
CA LEU A 143 -9.44 -9.06 2.47
C LEU A 143 -10.81 -8.69 3.04
N LYS A 144 -11.01 -8.84 4.36
CA LYS A 144 -12.25 -8.45 5.05
C LYS A 144 -12.53 -6.96 4.86
N TYR A 145 -11.52 -6.12 5.04
CA TYR A 145 -11.64 -4.68 4.83
C TYR A 145 -12.03 -4.35 3.38
N LYS A 146 -11.38 -4.97 2.39
CA LYS A 146 -11.70 -4.75 0.97
C LYS A 146 -13.15 -5.14 0.65
N SER A 147 -13.61 -6.29 1.13
CA SER A 147 -15.00 -6.73 0.93
C SER A 147 -16.01 -5.79 1.58
N ALA A 148 -15.70 -5.25 2.77
CA ALA A 148 -16.55 -4.26 3.43
C ALA A 148 -16.65 -2.96 2.63
N MET A 149 -15.52 -2.47 2.09
CA MET A 149 -15.48 -1.28 1.22
C MET A 149 -16.28 -1.49 -0.07
N GLU A 150 -16.16 -2.65 -0.71
CA GLU A 150 -16.93 -2.99 -1.92
C GLU A 150 -18.43 -3.02 -1.63
N LYS A 151 -18.84 -3.60 -0.48
CA LYS A 151 -20.24 -3.60 -0.05
C LYS A 151 -20.76 -2.20 0.25
N GLN A 152 -19.95 -1.35 0.89
CA GLN A 152 -20.31 0.05 1.14
C GLN A 152 -20.57 0.79 -0.18
N GLN A 153 -19.66 0.65 -1.16
CA GLN A 153 -19.81 1.31 -2.46
C GLN A 153 -21.06 0.83 -3.21
N GLN A 154 -21.39 -0.46 -3.14
CA GLN A 154 -22.62 -1.00 -3.73
C GLN A 154 -23.88 -0.41 -3.07
N LEU A 155 -23.90 -0.32 -1.75
CA LEU A 155 -25.02 0.27 -1.01
C LEU A 155 -25.17 1.77 -1.31
N GLU A 156 -24.07 2.52 -1.37
CA GLU A 156 -24.09 3.95 -1.72
C GLU A 156 -24.64 4.18 -3.14
N THR A 157 -24.27 3.33 -4.09
CA THR A 157 -24.79 3.39 -5.46
C THR A 157 -26.28 3.07 -5.49
N GLY A 158 -26.71 2.02 -4.77
CA GLY A 158 -28.12 1.67 -4.65
C GLY A 158 -28.97 2.76 -3.98
N ASP A 159 -28.44 3.41 -2.94
CA ASP A 159 -29.10 4.54 -2.26
C ASP A 159 -29.29 5.73 -3.20
N GLN A 160 -28.27 6.06 -4.00
CA GLN A 160 -28.37 7.11 -5.03
C GLN A 160 -29.43 6.78 -6.09
N GLU A 161 -29.48 5.54 -6.57
CA GLU A 161 -30.49 5.11 -7.54
C GLU A 161 -31.92 5.19 -6.97
N LEU A 162 -32.10 4.77 -5.73
CA LEU A 162 -33.41 4.83 -5.07
C LEU A 162 -33.84 6.28 -4.83
N LYS A 163 -32.92 7.17 -4.44
CA LYS A 163 -33.19 8.61 -4.34
C LYS A 163 -33.65 9.20 -5.67
N MET A 164 -32.95 8.90 -6.76
CA MET A 164 -33.36 9.35 -8.10
C MET A 164 -34.74 8.83 -8.52
N LYS A 165 -35.07 7.58 -8.18
CA LYS A 165 -36.40 7.01 -8.46
C LYS A 165 -37.49 7.68 -7.60
N LEU A 166 -37.19 7.95 -6.34
CA LEU A 166 -38.11 8.62 -5.42
C LEU A 166 -38.40 10.05 -5.87
N GLU A 167 -37.38 10.79 -6.30
CA GLU A 167 -37.56 12.13 -6.91
C GLU A 167 -38.48 12.07 -8.14
N LYS A 168 -38.26 11.11 -9.05
CA LYS A 168 -39.11 10.92 -10.23
C LYS A 168 -40.57 10.58 -9.89
N LEU A 169 -40.81 9.83 -8.82
CA LEU A 169 -42.17 9.49 -8.38
C LEU A 169 -42.87 10.66 -7.68
N ASN A 170 -42.11 11.50 -6.96
CA ASN A 170 -42.66 12.68 -6.28
C ASN A 170 -42.87 13.87 -7.21
N THR A 171 -42.30 13.87 -8.42
CA THR A 171 -42.63 14.84 -9.45
C THR A 171 -43.92 14.44 -10.15
N VAL A 172 -44.99 15.20 -9.93
CA VAL A 172 -46.22 15.08 -10.72
C VAL A 172 -45.92 15.53 -12.15
N PRO A 173 -46.17 14.70 -13.17
CA PRO A 173 -45.99 15.08 -14.56
C PRO A 173 -46.76 16.37 -14.88
N VAL A 174 -46.12 17.29 -15.61
CA VAL A 174 -46.72 18.59 -15.97
C VAL A 174 -48.05 18.38 -16.73
N GLU A 175 -48.13 17.34 -17.55
CA GLU A 175 -49.34 16.92 -18.27
C GLU A 175 -50.50 16.62 -17.31
N GLN A 176 -50.23 15.88 -16.23
CA GLN A 176 -51.23 15.56 -15.21
C GLN A 176 -51.64 16.79 -14.38
N GLN A 177 -50.73 17.73 -14.15
CA GLN A 177 -51.07 19.02 -13.52
C GLN A 177 -51.98 19.87 -14.40
N VAL A 178 -51.75 19.88 -15.72
CA VAL A 178 -52.59 20.60 -16.68
C VAL A 178 -53.97 19.97 -16.77
N GLU A 179 -54.05 18.64 -16.86
CA GLU A 179 -55.34 17.91 -16.85
C GLU A 179 -56.12 18.13 -15.55
N PHE A 180 -55.46 18.03 -14.38
CA PHE A 180 -56.12 18.31 -13.10
C PHE A 180 -56.68 19.73 -13.04
N LYS A 181 -55.95 20.70 -13.60
CA LYS A 181 -56.37 22.10 -13.61
C LYS A 181 -57.57 22.31 -14.54
N GLN A 182 -57.52 21.74 -15.75
CA GLN A 182 -58.65 21.77 -16.69
C GLN A 182 -59.91 21.13 -16.08
N LEU A 183 -59.79 19.93 -15.50
CA LEU A 183 -60.91 19.27 -14.82
C LEU A 183 -61.44 20.09 -13.63
N SER A 184 -60.57 20.75 -12.88
CA SER A 184 -60.99 21.61 -11.77
C SER A 184 -61.74 22.85 -12.26
N ASP A 185 -61.29 23.46 -13.35
CA ASP A 185 -61.93 24.63 -13.96
C ASP A 185 -63.32 24.23 -14.52
N ASP A 186 -63.42 23.08 -15.22
CA ASP A 186 -64.67 22.53 -15.76
C ASP A 186 -65.69 22.22 -14.64
N ILE A 187 -65.25 21.62 -13.53
CA ILE A 187 -66.10 21.36 -12.36
C ILE A 187 -66.63 22.68 -11.79
N GLN A 188 -65.78 23.69 -11.67
CA GLN A 188 -66.15 24.99 -11.11
C GLN A 188 -67.16 25.72 -12.00
N GLU A 189 -67.00 25.63 -13.32
CA GLU A 189 -67.95 26.19 -14.29
C GLU A 189 -69.30 25.46 -14.24
N LEU A 190 -69.29 24.12 -14.15
CA LEU A 190 -70.50 23.32 -13.98
C LEU A 190 -71.23 23.64 -12.67
N GLU A 191 -70.51 23.81 -11.55
CA GLU A 191 -71.09 24.21 -10.27
C GLU A 191 -71.75 25.60 -10.35
N GLN A 192 -71.12 26.56 -11.03
CA GLN A 192 -71.68 27.88 -11.27
C GLN A 192 -72.96 27.81 -12.10
N LEU A 193 -72.96 27.04 -13.20
CA LEU A 193 -74.14 26.82 -14.04
C LEU A 193 -75.28 26.16 -13.26
N LEU A 194 -74.97 25.11 -12.49
CA LEU A 194 -75.94 24.42 -11.65
C LEU A 194 -76.57 25.38 -10.64
N SER A 195 -75.74 26.19 -9.96
CA SER A 195 -76.20 27.16 -8.98
C SER A 195 -77.07 28.28 -9.59
N HIS A 196 -76.77 28.68 -10.84
CA HIS A 196 -77.57 29.64 -11.60
C HIS A 196 -78.92 29.06 -12.02
N ASP A 197 -78.94 27.81 -12.48
CA ASP A 197 -80.17 27.10 -12.85
C ASP A 197 -81.07 26.81 -11.65
N TYR A 198 -80.50 26.46 -10.50
CA TYR A 198 -81.26 26.34 -9.24
C TYR A 198 -81.88 27.68 -8.82
N ARG A 199 -81.18 28.80 -8.98
CA ARG A 199 -81.73 30.13 -8.72
C ARG A 199 -82.85 30.52 -9.68
N ARG A 200 -82.79 30.07 -10.94
CA ARG A 200 -83.84 30.31 -11.94
C ARG A 200 -85.09 29.45 -11.74
N LYS A 201 -84.97 28.24 -11.20
CA LYS A 201 -86.10 27.34 -10.92
C LYS A 201 -86.80 27.61 -9.57
N ALA A 202 -86.25 28.47 -8.72
CA ALA A 202 -86.82 28.86 -7.43
C ALA A 202 -87.70 30.13 -7.48
N VAL A 203 -88.06 30.59 -8.69
CA VAL A 203 -88.98 31.71 -8.95
C VAL A 203 -90.27 31.19 -9.57
#